data_AF-W1YCL9-F1
#
_entry.id   AF-W1YCL9-F1
#
_cell.length_a   1.000
_cell.length_b   1.000
_cell.length_c   1.000
_cell.angle_alpha   90.00
_cell.angle_beta   90.00
_cell.angle_gamma   90.00
#
_symmetry.space_group_name_H-M   'P 1'
#
loop_
_entity.id
_entity.type
_entity.pdbx_description
1 polymer ?
#
loop_
_entity_poly.entity_id
_entity_poly.type
_entity_poly.pdbx_seq_one_letter_code
_entity_poly.pdbx_strand_id
1 'polypeptide(L)' 'FTPQRNKLLAARIQQQQDIDNGTLPDFISETASIRDTDWKIRGIPADLQDRRVEITGPVERKMVINALNANVKVF' A
#
# COMPACT_ATOMS: atom_id res chain seq x y z
N PHE A 1 -2.23 8.92 16.36
CA PHE A 1 -2.86 7.94 15.44
C PHE A 1 -3.20 6.59 16.07
N THR A 2 -2.57 6.17 17.18
CA THR A 2 -2.80 4.85 17.81
C THR A 2 -4.27 4.48 18.05
N PRO A 3 -5.15 5.37 18.57
CA PRO A 3 -6.55 5.01 18.76
C PRO A 3 -7.25 4.60 17.44
N GLN A 4 -6.99 5.32 16.35
CA GLN A 4 -7.55 4.99 15.04
C GLN A 4 -6.94 3.71 14.47
N ARG A 5 -5.63 3.48 14.66
CA ARG A 5 -4.98 2.22 14.29
C ARG A 5 -5.66 1.02 14.97
N ASN A 6 -5.97 1.12 16.26
CA ASN A 6 -6.64 0.04 17.00
C ASN A 6 -8.05 -0.23 16.46
N LYS A 7 -8.82 0.82 16.12
CA LYS A 7 -10.12 0.67 15.45
C LYS A 7 -10.00 -0.04 14.10
N LEU A 8 -9.00 0.32 13.30
CA LEU A 8 -8.74 -0.32 12.00
C LEU A 8 -8.38 -1.82 12.15
N LEU A 9 -7.62 -2.18 13.19
CA LEU A 9 -7.32 -3.59 13.49
C LEU A 9 -8.57 -4.37 13.89
N ALA A 10 -9.46 -3.78 14.69
CA ALA A 10 -10.74 -4.39 15.02
C ALA A 10 -11.65 -4.54 13.79
N ALA A 11 -11.69 -3.53 12.91
CA ALA A 11 -12.46 -3.59 11.66
C ALA A 11 -11.99 -4.73 10.73
N ARG A 12 -10.68 -5.04 10.70
CA ARG A 12 -10.17 -6.20 9.93
C ARG A 12 -10.77 -7.53 10.40
N ILE A 13 -10.94 -7.70 11.71
CA ILE A 13 -11.55 -8.92 12.28
C ILE A 13 -13.00 -9.03 11.83
N GLN A 14 -13.76 -7.94 11.90
CA GLN A 14 -15.16 -7.94 11.46
C GLN A 14 -15.29 -8.26 9.97
N GLN A 15 -14.50 -7.61 9.10
CA GLN A 15 -14.52 -7.89 7.67
C GLN A 15 -14.18 -9.36 7.35
N GLN A 16 -13.22 -9.95 8.08
CA GLN A 16 -12.88 -11.36 7.89
C GLN A 16 -14.03 -12.28 8.31
N GLN A 17 -14.72 -11.98 9.41
CA GLN A 17 -15.90 -12.75 9.84
C GLN A 17 -16.99 -12.75 8.77
N ASP A 18 -17.24 -11.61 8.12
CA ASP A 18 -18.26 -11.52 7.06
C ASP A 18 -17.88 -12.38 5.84
N ILE A 19 -16.58 -12.42 5.50
CA ILE A 19 -16.03 -13.29 4.44
C ILE A 19 -16.14 -14.77 4.81
N ASP A 20 -15.74 -15.12 6.04
CA ASP A 20 -15.84 -16.50 6.55
C ASP A 20 -17.29 -16.99 6.60
N ASN A 21 -18.24 -16.08 6.82
CA ASN A 21 -19.68 -16.34 6.78
C ASN A 21 -20.26 -16.43 5.35
N GLY A 22 -19.41 -16.40 4.32
CA GLY A 22 -19.77 -16.68 2.93
C GLY A 22 -19.90 -15.47 2.01
N THR A 23 -19.59 -14.25 2.49
CA THR A 23 -19.62 -13.05 1.65
C THR A 23 -18.26 -12.85 0.97
N LEU A 24 -18.11 -13.30 -0.28
CA LEU A 24 -16.88 -13.05 -1.03
C LEU A 24 -16.65 -11.53 -1.22
N PRO A 25 -15.39 -11.04 -1.16
CA PRO A 25 -15.09 -9.64 -1.42
C PRO A 25 -15.43 -9.21 -2.85
N ASP A 26 -15.94 -7.99 -3.00
CA ASP A 26 -16.21 -7.35 -4.28
C ASP A 26 -16.02 -5.82 -4.17
N PHE A 27 -16.21 -5.09 -5.27
CA PHE A 27 -16.16 -3.62 -5.30
C PHE A 27 -17.23 -2.99 -4.40
N ILE A 28 -16.83 -1.99 -3.61
CA ILE A 28 -17.73 -1.22 -2.74
C ILE A 28 -18.66 -0.35 -3.59
N SER A 29 -19.97 -0.58 -3.50
CA SER A 29 -20.98 0.11 -4.31
C SER A 29 -20.99 1.63 -4.06
N GLU A 30 -20.79 2.04 -2.82
CA GLU A 30 -20.87 3.40 -2.31
C GLU A 30 -19.73 4.30 -2.83
N THR A 31 -18.66 3.69 -3.34
CA THR A 31 -17.49 4.41 -3.89
C THR A 31 -17.48 4.46 -5.42
N ALA A 32 -18.57 4.08 -6.09
CA ALA A 32 -18.68 4.11 -7.55
C ALA A 32 -18.38 5.50 -8.13
N SER A 33 -18.92 6.57 -7.53
CA SER A 33 -18.68 7.94 -7.99
C SER A 33 -17.20 8.34 -7.99
N ILE A 34 -16.38 7.79 -7.09
CA ILE A 34 -14.94 8.05 -7.05
C ILE A 34 -14.23 7.30 -8.19
N ARG A 35 -14.67 6.08 -8.52
CA ARG A 35 -14.08 5.28 -9.60
C ARG A 35 -14.45 5.80 -10.98
N ASP A 36 -15.66 6.35 -11.11
CA ASP A 36 -16.23 6.78 -12.39
C ASP A 36 -15.97 8.27 -12.69
N THR A 37 -15.30 8.99 -11.78
CA THR A 37 -14.92 10.40 -11.97
C THR A 37 -13.47 10.53 -12.39
N ASP A 38 -13.19 11.47 -13.29
CA ASP A 38 -11.83 11.83 -13.68
C ASP A 38 -11.10 12.56 -12.55
N TRP A 39 -10.08 11.92 -11.98
CA TRP A 39 -9.15 12.56 -11.06
C TRP A 39 -7.74 11.99 -11.22
N LYS A 40 -6.76 12.73 -10.69
CA LYS A 40 -5.36 12.29 -10.63
C LYS A 40 -4.80 12.56 -9.25
N ILE A 41 -3.76 11.81 -8.88
CA ILE A 41 -2.95 12.15 -7.71
C ILE A 41 -2.30 13.54 -7.90
N ARG A 42 -1.87 14.17 -6.80
CA ARG A 42 -1.30 15.52 -6.81
C ARG A 42 -0.10 15.71 -7.76
N GLY A 43 0.72 14.67 -7.93
CA GLY A 43 1.91 14.69 -8.78
C GLY A 43 2.95 13.65 -8.34
N ILE A 44 3.96 13.43 -9.18
CA ILE A 44 5.06 12.49 -8.91
C ILE A 44 6.39 13.27 -8.95
N PRO A 45 7.16 13.31 -7.85
CA PRO A 45 8.53 13.83 -7.82
C PRO A 45 9.42 13.19 -8.89
N ALA A 46 10.41 13.93 -9.40
CA ALA A 46 11.22 13.49 -10.54
C ALA A 46 11.97 12.16 -10.31
N ASP A 47 12.46 11.94 -9.09
CA ASP A 47 13.16 10.72 -8.65
C ASP A 47 12.24 9.49 -8.54
N LEU A 48 10.92 9.69 -8.41
CA LEU A 48 9.93 8.62 -8.36
C LEU A 48 9.29 8.29 -9.72
N GLN A 49 9.72 8.95 -10.80
CA GLN A 49 9.21 8.68 -12.16
C GLN A 49 9.81 7.41 -12.78
N ASP A 50 11.03 7.03 -12.40
CA ASP A 50 11.71 5.82 -12.88
C ASP A 50 11.95 4.83 -11.74
N ARG A 51 11.00 3.89 -11.57
CA ARG A 51 11.02 2.84 -10.52
C ARG A 51 11.10 1.43 -11.11
N ARG A 52 11.79 1.28 -12.25
CA ARG A 52 11.78 0.03 -13.06
C ARG A 52 12.28 -1.23 -12.32
N VAL A 53 13.13 -1.06 -11.31
CA VAL A 53 13.61 -2.13 -10.42
C VAL A 53 13.75 -1.55 -9.02
N GLU A 54 13.15 -2.23 -8.04
CA GLU A 54 13.25 -1.90 -6.62
C GLU A 54 13.78 -3.12 -5.87
N ILE A 55 14.63 -2.90 -4.87
CA ILE A 55 15.11 -3.95 -3.98
C ILE A 55 14.52 -3.74 -2.58
N THR A 56 14.12 -4.82 -1.92
CA THR A 56 13.73 -4.78 -0.51
C THR A 56 14.77 -5.50 0.33
N GLY A 57 15.07 -5.00 1.52
CA GLY A 57 16.04 -5.61 2.42
C GLY A 57 15.88 -5.16 3.88
N PRO A 58 16.54 -5.86 4.82
CA PRO A 58 16.50 -5.47 6.23
C PRO A 58 17.26 -4.16 6.46
N VAL A 59 16.94 -3.47 7.56
CA VAL A 59 17.58 -2.20 7.97
C VAL A 59 18.96 -2.37 8.62
N GLU A 60 19.55 -3.55 8.49
CA GLU A 60 20.90 -3.83 9.00
C GLU A 60 21.92 -3.02 8.18
N ARG A 61 22.95 -2.50 8.85
CA ARG A 61 23.87 -1.50 8.28
C ARG A 61 24.53 -1.97 6.98
N LYS A 62 25.05 -3.19 6.93
CA LYS A 62 25.67 -3.75 5.72
C LYS A 62 24.63 -3.92 4.61
N MET A 63 23.43 -4.38 4.94
CA MET A 63 22.35 -4.56 3.97
C MET A 63 21.85 -3.23 3.37
N VAL A 64 21.75 -2.18 4.19
CA VAL A 64 21.40 -0.84 3.71
C VAL A 64 22.42 -0.34 2.67
N ILE A 65 23.71 -0.48 2.97
CA ILE A 65 24.78 -0.06 2.05
C ILE A 65 24.74 -0.87 0.76
N ASN A 66 24.57 -2.19 0.87
CA ASN A 66 24.52 -3.06 -0.30
C ASN A 66 23.34 -2.74 -1.22
N ALA A 67 22.17 -2.50 -0.63
CA ALA A 67 20.96 -2.22 -1.38
C ALA A 67 20.99 -0.85 -2.06
N LEU A 68 21.49 0.19 -1.38
CA LEU A 68 21.70 1.52 -1.98
C LEU A 68 22.73 1.51 -3.13
N ASN A 69 23.68 0.58 -3.13
CA ASN A 69 24.72 0.44 -4.16
C ASN A 69 24.34 -0.55 -5.29
N ALA A 70 23.19 -1.21 -5.20
CA ALA A 70 22.75 -2.15 -6.22
C ALA A 70 22.32 -1.42 -7.51
N ASN A 71 22.34 -2.12 -8.65
CA ASN A 71 21.85 -1.57 -9.92
C ASN A 71 20.31 -1.55 -9.97
N VAL A 72 19.71 -0.72 -9.12
CA VAL A 72 18.27 -0.55 -8.93
C VAL A 72 17.93 0.93 -8.80
N LYS A 73 16.65 1.27 -8.88
CA LYS A 73 16.18 2.66 -8.77
C LYS A 73 15.72 3.04 -7.37
N VAL A 74 15.22 2.06 -6.60
CA VAL A 74 14.68 2.26 -5.25
C VAL A 74 15.18 1.15 -4.33
N PHE A 75 15.55 1.53 -3.12
CA PHE A 75 15.70 0.67 -1.95
C PHE A 75 14.91 1.29 -0.80
#